data_AF-A0A7W0H716-F1
#
_entry.id   AF-A0A7W0H716-F1
#
_cell.length_a   1.000
_cell.length_b   1.000
_cell.length_c   1.000
_cell.angle_alpha   90.00
_cell.angle_beta   90.00
_cell.angle_gamma   90.00
#
_symmetry.space_group_name_H-M   'P 1'
#
loop_
_entity.id
_entity.type
_entity.pdbx_description
1 polymer ?
#
loop_
_entity_poly.entity_id
_entity_poly.type
_entity_poly.pdbx_seq_one_letter_code
_entity_poly.pdbx_strand_id
1 'polypeptide(L)'
;MNVSLVALCCRTADRTPGAVRGAQTLAPLIGKRLGVEPRTIGTATEPRETGYEEDLRDSRGCLLEAGGQVDDAMSGGRVPVIAAADCSIAVTTLPAALRNRPDARVLWLDAHGDYNTPDTTASGYLGGMSLAGACGEWDAGLGDTILAERLVLAGVRDLDTGERELLERSAATVIGASPVETLVAVKNALDGAPVFIHLDLDVLDPEEFPTAVPAPGGLSSDKLYDLMEAVVEDSEPVGIEVTAFEAPRDPDELADAAETAMRVLDPVLDRIAADAGE
;
A
#
# COMPACT_ATOMS: atom_id res chain seq x y z
N MET A 1 6.07 -18.89 13.27
CA MET A 1 6.12 -17.42 13.22
C MET A 1 4.73 -16.92 12.89
N ASN A 2 4.28 -15.89 13.61
CA ASN A 2 2.91 -15.39 13.51
C ASN A 2 2.70 -14.42 12.34
N VAL A 3 3.38 -14.67 11.21
CA VAL A 3 3.39 -13.78 10.04
C VAL A 3 3.17 -14.59 8.77
N SER A 4 2.41 -14.02 7.83
CA SER A 4 2.21 -14.53 6.48
C SER A 4 2.81 -13.55 5.48
N LEU A 5 3.92 -13.92 4.83
CA LEU A 5 4.57 -13.06 3.84
C LEU A 5 4.26 -13.54 2.43
N VAL A 6 3.73 -12.65 1.60
CA VAL A 6 3.37 -12.89 0.20
C VAL A 6 4.09 -11.93 -0.72
N ALA A 7 4.65 -12.46 -1.80
CA ALA A 7 5.08 -11.69 -2.97
C ALA A 7 4.03 -11.89 -4.07
N LEU A 8 3.23 -10.86 -4.35
CA LEU A 8 2.25 -10.90 -5.43
C LEU A 8 2.92 -10.48 -6.74
N CYS A 9 3.10 -11.44 -7.63
CA CYS A 9 3.84 -11.27 -8.88
C CYS A 9 2.95 -11.31 -10.12
N CYS A 10 1.64 -11.54 -9.99
CA CYS A 10 0.73 -11.40 -11.12
C CYS A 10 0.47 -9.93 -11.43
N ARG A 11 0.37 -9.60 -12.72
CA ARG A 11 -0.01 -8.25 -13.14
C ARG A 11 -1.42 -7.93 -12.68
N THR A 12 -1.58 -6.76 -12.10
CA THR A 12 -2.88 -6.17 -11.76
C THR A 12 -3.19 -5.02 -12.72
N ALA A 13 -2.55 -3.87 -12.51
CA ALA A 13 -2.62 -2.71 -13.39
C ALA A 13 -1.23 -2.22 -13.87
N ASP A 14 -0.21 -3.05 -13.71
CA ASP A 14 1.20 -2.72 -13.92
C ASP A 14 1.45 -2.10 -15.31
N ARG A 15 1.92 -0.85 -15.31
CA ARG A 15 2.30 -0.08 -16.51
C ARG A 15 3.81 -0.03 -16.76
N THR A 16 4.62 -0.40 -15.76
CA THR A 16 6.08 -0.43 -15.82
C THR A 16 6.63 -1.81 -15.43
N PRO A 17 7.83 -2.20 -15.93
CA PRO A 17 8.42 -3.49 -15.60
C PRO A 17 9.16 -3.49 -14.25
N GLY A 18 9.44 -2.32 -13.66
CA GLY A 18 10.16 -2.22 -12.40
C GLY A 18 9.31 -2.60 -11.20
N ALA A 19 8.04 -2.23 -11.16
CA ALA A 19 7.11 -2.51 -10.06
C ALA A 19 7.11 -3.98 -9.60
N VAL A 20 6.88 -4.93 -10.53
CA VAL A 20 6.88 -6.37 -10.19
C VAL A 20 8.27 -6.87 -9.79
N ARG A 21 9.34 -6.32 -10.38
CA ARG A 21 10.72 -6.62 -9.96
C ARG A 21 10.98 -6.08 -8.55
N GLY A 22 10.39 -4.96 -8.19
CA GLY A 22 10.48 -4.37 -6.86
C GLY A 22 9.85 -5.27 -5.81
N ALA A 23 8.64 -5.78 -6.05
CA ALA A 23 8.02 -6.77 -5.17
C ALA A 23 8.88 -8.04 -5.01
N GLN A 24 9.49 -8.53 -6.10
CA GLN A 24 10.40 -9.67 -6.10
C GLN A 24 11.72 -9.40 -5.37
N THR A 25 12.19 -8.15 -5.38
CA THR A 25 13.37 -7.71 -4.62
C THR A 25 13.08 -7.59 -3.14
N LEU A 26 11.95 -6.98 -2.76
CA LEU A 26 11.62 -6.71 -1.36
C LEU A 26 11.21 -7.96 -0.59
N ALA A 27 10.42 -8.85 -1.19
CA ALA A 27 9.87 -9.97 -0.43
C ALA A 27 10.95 -10.87 0.22
N PRO A 28 12.06 -11.25 -0.44
CA PRO A 28 13.15 -11.96 0.23
C PRO A 28 13.86 -11.16 1.33
N LEU A 29 13.99 -9.83 1.18
CA LEU A 29 14.61 -8.96 2.19
C LEU A 29 13.72 -8.86 3.44
N ILE A 30 12.43 -8.63 3.24
CA ILE A 30 11.39 -8.65 4.28
C ILE A 30 11.38 -10.04 4.95
N GLY A 31 11.41 -11.11 4.18
CA GLY A 31 11.43 -12.48 4.68
C GLY A 31 12.63 -12.77 5.57
N LYS A 32 13.82 -12.33 5.15
CA LYS A 32 15.04 -12.42 5.97
C LYS A 32 14.91 -11.63 7.28
N ARG A 33 14.30 -10.44 7.26
CA ARG A 33 14.08 -9.62 8.47
C ARG A 33 13.14 -10.29 9.46
N LEU A 34 12.06 -10.89 8.95
CA LEU A 34 11.00 -11.53 9.73
C LEU A 34 11.27 -13.01 10.04
N GLY A 35 12.32 -13.60 9.45
CA GLY A 35 12.62 -15.03 9.56
C GLY A 35 11.67 -15.96 8.79
N VAL A 36 10.84 -15.42 7.88
CA VAL A 36 9.84 -16.20 7.13
C VAL A 36 10.20 -16.27 5.65
N GLU A 37 9.94 -17.41 5.00
CA GLU A 37 10.10 -17.51 3.54
C GLU A 37 8.88 -16.90 2.84
N PRO A 38 9.08 -16.00 1.85
CA PRO A 38 7.97 -15.40 1.12
C PRO A 38 7.28 -16.43 0.22
N ARG A 39 5.95 -16.48 0.29
CA ARG A 39 5.14 -17.23 -0.68
C ARG A 39 4.94 -16.36 -1.93
N THR A 40 5.49 -16.80 -3.06
CA THR A 40 5.21 -16.14 -4.34
C THR A 40 3.87 -16.59 -4.90
N ILE A 41 3.05 -15.62 -5.34
CA ILE A 41 1.75 -15.85 -5.97
C ILE A 41 1.75 -15.22 -7.36
N GLY A 42 1.20 -15.95 -8.33
CA GLY A 42 1.16 -15.50 -9.71
C GLY A 42 2.52 -15.61 -10.41
N THR A 43 2.60 -15.04 -11.61
CA THR A 43 3.81 -15.01 -12.42
C THR A 43 3.86 -13.66 -13.11
N ALA A 44 5.05 -13.04 -13.10
CA ALA A 44 5.25 -11.76 -13.75
C ALA A 44 4.96 -11.88 -15.24
N THR A 45 4.17 -10.92 -15.74
CA THR A 45 3.89 -10.76 -17.16
C THR A 45 4.35 -9.37 -17.60
N GLU A 46 4.50 -9.18 -18.91
CA GLU A 46 4.86 -7.85 -19.43
C GLU A 46 3.86 -6.78 -18.98
N PRO A 47 4.34 -5.58 -18.61
CA PRO A 47 3.47 -4.45 -18.28
C PRO A 47 2.73 -3.97 -19.53
N ARG A 48 1.56 -3.39 -19.33
CA ARG A 48 0.72 -2.87 -20.41
C ARG A 48 -0.02 -1.63 -19.93
N GLU A 49 -0.12 -0.62 -20.79
CA GLU A 49 -0.95 0.55 -20.54
C GLU A 49 -2.34 0.30 -21.15
N THR A 50 -3.29 0.00 -20.28
CA THR A 50 -4.68 -0.33 -20.63
C THR A 50 -5.66 0.48 -19.76
N GLY A 51 -6.93 0.45 -20.14
CA GLY A 51 -8.00 1.04 -19.34
C GLY A 51 -8.43 0.13 -18.19
N TYR A 52 -8.96 0.74 -17.13
CA TYR A 52 -9.32 0.07 -15.89
C TYR A 52 -10.28 -1.11 -16.09
N GLU A 53 -11.18 -1.10 -17.08
CA GLU A 53 -12.09 -2.23 -17.32
C GLU A 53 -11.38 -3.48 -17.85
N GLU A 54 -10.32 -3.29 -18.65
CA GLU A 54 -9.49 -4.40 -19.11
C GLU A 54 -8.62 -4.92 -17.96
N ASP A 55 -7.98 -4.01 -17.23
CA ASP A 55 -7.16 -4.39 -16.07
C ASP A 55 -7.96 -5.12 -15.00
N LEU A 56 -9.13 -4.61 -14.63
CA LEU A 56 -10.00 -5.23 -13.64
C LEU A 56 -10.49 -6.63 -14.08
N ARG A 57 -10.76 -6.81 -15.38
CA ARG A 57 -11.18 -8.11 -15.94
C ARG A 57 -10.04 -9.12 -15.92
N ASP A 58 -8.88 -8.72 -16.43
CA ASP A 58 -7.71 -9.58 -16.59
C ASP A 58 -7.09 -9.95 -15.23
N SER A 59 -7.08 -8.99 -14.30
CA SER A 59 -6.47 -9.15 -12.97
C SER A 59 -7.41 -9.68 -11.89
N ARG A 60 -8.70 -9.87 -12.19
CA ARG A 60 -9.71 -10.28 -11.19
C ARG A 60 -9.25 -11.42 -10.28
N GLY A 61 -8.66 -12.47 -10.86
CA GLY A 61 -8.17 -13.62 -10.08
C GLY A 61 -7.00 -13.25 -9.17
N CYS A 62 -6.09 -12.39 -9.63
CA CYS A 62 -4.95 -11.90 -8.85
C CYS A 62 -5.41 -11.02 -7.68
N LEU A 63 -6.36 -10.11 -7.92
CA LEU A 63 -6.94 -9.25 -6.90
C LEU A 63 -7.65 -10.09 -5.82
N LEU A 64 -8.54 -10.99 -6.22
CA LEU A 64 -9.23 -11.87 -5.26
C LEU A 64 -8.26 -12.74 -4.45
N GLU A 65 -7.17 -13.20 -5.05
CA GLU A 65 -6.12 -13.94 -4.35
C GLU A 65 -5.39 -13.05 -3.33
N ALA A 66 -5.11 -11.78 -3.65
CA ALA A 66 -4.49 -10.84 -2.72
C ALA A 66 -5.34 -10.65 -1.46
N GLY A 67 -6.63 -10.33 -1.61
CA GLY A 67 -7.57 -10.27 -0.47
C GLY A 67 -7.70 -11.60 0.27
N GLY A 68 -7.73 -12.72 -0.45
CA GLY A 68 -7.76 -14.06 0.14
C GLY A 68 -6.53 -14.38 1.01
N GLN A 69 -5.34 -13.92 0.62
CA GLN A 69 -4.14 -14.09 1.45
C GLN A 69 -4.19 -13.27 2.75
N VAL A 70 -4.81 -12.08 2.73
CA VAL A 70 -5.06 -11.30 3.95
C VAL A 70 -6.03 -12.05 4.87
N ASP A 71 -7.15 -12.52 4.32
CA ASP A 71 -8.14 -13.32 5.05
C ASP A 71 -7.53 -14.59 5.66
N ASP A 72 -6.78 -15.37 4.89
CA ASP A 72 -6.14 -16.61 5.34
C ASP A 72 -5.05 -16.36 6.40
N ALA A 73 -4.37 -15.22 6.34
CA ALA A 73 -3.42 -14.82 7.36
C ALA A 73 -4.13 -14.50 8.67
N MET A 74 -5.05 -13.55 8.64
CA MET A 74 -5.70 -13.02 9.86
C MET A 74 -6.62 -14.05 10.52
N SER A 75 -7.39 -14.82 9.73
CA SER A 75 -8.22 -15.90 10.27
C SER A 75 -7.40 -17.05 10.88
N GLY A 76 -6.15 -17.21 10.43
CA GLY A 76 -5.15 -18.11 10.99
C GLY A 76 -4.38 -17.51 12.18
N GLY A 77 -4.73 -16.31 12.64
CA GLY A 77 -4.08 -15.60 13.74
C GLY A 77 -2.75 -14.92 13.39
N ARG A 78 -2.37 -14.88 12.09
CA ARG A 78 -1.10 -14.35 11.59
C ARG A 78 -1.26 -12.92 11.07
N VAL A 79 -0.20 -12.13 11.17
CA VAL A 79 -0.11 -10.80 10.56
C VAL A 79 0.21 -10.94 9.06
N PRO A 80 -0.60 -10.41 8.13
CA PRO A 80 -0.29 -10.39 6.70
C PRO A 80 0.75 -9.32 6.38
N VAL A 81 1.73 -9.70 5.56
CA VAL A 81 2.72 -8.82 4.92
C VAL A 81 2.70 -9.11 3.43
N ILE A 82 2.39 -8.10 2.61
CA ILE A 82 2.29 -8.25 1.16
C ILE A 82 3.28 -7.31 0.49
N ALA A 83 4.10 -7.82 -0.42
CA ALA A 83 4.82 -7.02 -1.41
C ALA A 83 4.16 -7.23 -2.77
N ALA A 84 3.71 -6.14 -3.40
CA ALA A 84 3.03 -6.18 -4.69
C ALA A 84 3.52 -5.07 -5.61
N ALA A 85 3.17 -5.16 -6.89
CA ALA A 85 3.59 -4.17 -7.88
C ALA A 85 2.78 -2.86 -7.78
N ASP A 86 1.49 -2.95 -7.49
CA ASP A 86 0.52 -1.89 -7.78
C ASP A 86 -0.55 -1.81 -6.69
N CYS A 87 -1.03 -0.60 -6.40
CA CYS A 87 -1.99 -0.30 -5.34
C CYS A 87 -3.38 -0.89 -5.59
N SER A 88 -3.70 -1.31 -6.83
CA SER A 88 -4.98 -1.94 -7.16
C SER A 88 -5.33 -3.18 -6.33
N ILE A 89 -4.36 -3.82 -5.67
CA ILE A 89 -4.62 -4.90 -4.68
C ILE A 89 -5.55 -4.44 -3.54
N ALA A 90 -5.48 -3.15 -3.18
CA ALA A 90 -6.21 -2.51 -2.10
C ALA A 90 -7.72 -2.69 -2.20
N VAL A 91 -8.25 -2.81 -3.42
CA VAL A 91 -9.67 -3.06 -3.69
C VAL A 91 -10.18 -4.30 -2.96
N THR A 92 -9.29 -5.26 -2.66
CA THR A 92 -9.64 -6.52 -1.98
C THR A 92 -8.92 -6.75 -0.67
N THR A 93 -7.69 -6.24 -0.50
CA THR A 93 -6.92 -6.42 0.73
C THR A 93 -7.45 -5.58 1.88
N LEU A 94 -7.87 -4.33 1.64
CA LEU A 94 -8.41 -3.47 2.69
C LEU A 94 -9.76 -3.99 3.23
N PRO A 95 -10.75 -4.37 2.40
CA PRO A 95 -11.98 -4.99 2.91
C PRO A 95 -11.70 -6.29 3.67
N ALA A 96 -10.78 -7.14 3.20
CA ALA A 96 -10.38 -8.36 3.91
C ALA A 96 -9.77 -8.03 5.29
N ALA A 97 -8.88 -7.04 5.37
CA ALA A 97 -8.26 -6.61 6.62
C ALA A 97 -9.31 -6.14 7.64
N LEU A 98 -10.16 -5.19 7.26
CA LEU A 98 -11.17 -4.63 8.18
C LEU A 98 -12.30 -5.60 8.52
N ARG A 99 -12.57 -6.61 7.67
CA ARG A 99 -13.50 -7.69 8.01
C ARG A 99 -12.99 -8.53 9.19
N ASN A 100 -11.69 -8.81 9.21
CA ASN A 100 -11.05 -9.59 10.29
C ASN A 100 -10.69 -8.71 11.51
N ARG A 101 -10.42 -7.42 11.29
CA ARG A 101 -10.12 -6.41 12.32
C ARG A 101 -11.03 -5.19 12.20
N PRO A 102 -12.32 -5.31 12.56
CA PRO A 102 -13.30 -4.21 12.45
C PRO A 102 -13.03 -3.03 13.41
N ASP A 103 -12.15 -3.24 14.38
CA ASP A 103 -11.60 -2.23 15.28
C ASP A 103 -10.47 -1.41 14.63
N ALA A 104 -9.87 -1.88 13.53
CA ALA A 104 -8.76 -1.22 12.89
C ALA A 104 -9.15 -0.01 12.02
N ARG A 105 -8.14 0.81 11.73
CA ARG A 105 -8.13 1.85 10.69
C ARG A 105 -7.12 1.49 9.60
N VAL A 106 -7.23 2.13 8.45
CA VAL A 106 -6.26 2.03 7.36
C VAL A 106 -5.41 3.30 7.36
N LEU A 107 -4.10 3.12 7.39
CA LEU A 107 -3.15 4.18 7.09
C LEU A 107 -2.70 4.01 5.63
N TRP A 108 -3.11 4.95 4.78
CA TRP A 108 -2.78 4.99 3.36
C TRP A 108 -1.65 5.99 3.14
N LEU A 109 -0.43 5.49 2.94
CA LEU A 109 0.77 6.30 2.71
C LEU A 109 1.07 6.34 1.22
N ASP A 110 0.85 7.49 0.61
CA ASP A 110 0.85 7.64 -0.85
C ASP A 110 0.99 9.12 -1.21
N ALA A 111 1.59 9.42 -2.37
CA ALA A 111 1.55 10.77 -2.94
C ALA A 111 0.17 11.18 -3.48
N HIS A 112 -0.61 10.19 -3.90
CA HIS A 112 -1.91 10.30 -4.53
C HIS A 112 -3.03 9.92 -3.56
N GLY A 113 -4.28 10.11 -4.00
CA GLY A 113 -5.45 9.68 -3.23
C GLY A 113 -5.92 8.27 -3.57
N ASP A 114 -5.54 7.75 -4.75
CA ASP A 114 -6.12 6.58 -5.40
C ASP A 114 -7.66 6.55 -5.34
N TYR A 115 -8.26 7.75 -5.34
CA TYR A 115 -9.65 7.98 -5.00
C TYR A 115 -10.48 8.43 -6.21
N ASN A 116 -9.97 8.20 -7.43
CA ASN A 116 -10.76 8.42 -8.62
C ASN A 116 -11.84 7.36 -8.83
N THR A 117 -12.91 7.77 -9.49
CA THR A 117 -13.96 6.90 -10.04
C THR A 117 -13.86 6.88 -11.56
N PRO A 118 -14.60 5.99 -12.26
CA PRO A 118 -14.69 6.03 -13.72
C PRO A 118 -15.07 7.40 -14.31
N ASP A 119 -15.83 8.20 -13.54
CA ASP A 119 -16.28 9.52 -13.98
C ASP A 119 -15.24 10.63 -13.74
N THR A 120 -14.25 10.41 -12.85
CA THR A 120 -13.25 11.42 -12.48
C THR A 120 -11.85 11.14 -13.02
N THR A 121 -11.51 9.88 -13.28
CA THR A 121 -10.18 9.51 -13.79
C THR A 121 -9.92 10.09 -15.19
N ALA A 122 -8.78 10.74 -15.36
CA ALA A 122 -8.32 11.19 -16.68
C ALA A 122 -7.51 10.12 -17.43
N SER A 123 -6.93 9.16 -16.70
CA SER A 123 -5.96 8.18 -17.22
C SER A 123 -6.54 6.77 -17.43
N GLY A 124 -7.70 6.50 -16.81
CA GLY A 124 -8.26 5.14 -16.75
C GLY A 124 -7.34 4.15 -16.05
N TYR A 125 -6.42 4.60 -15.20
CA TYR A 125 -5.51 3.75 -14.45
C TYR A 125 -6.21 3.14 -13.23
N LEU A 126 -6.27 1.82 -13.16
CA LEU A 126 -6.94 1.13 -12.05
C LEU A 126 -6.28 1.39 -10.69
N GLY A 127 -4.96 1.56 -10.63
CA GLY A 127 -4.24 1.93 -9.40
C GLY A 127 -4.82 3.20 -8.79
N GLY A 128 -4.89 4.28 -9.59
CA GLY A 128 -5.48 5.58 -9.21
C GLY A 128 -6.97 5.58 -8.84
N MET A 129 -7.64 4.43 -8.90
CA MET A 129 -9.06 4.24 -8.57
C MET A 129 -9.27 3.23 -7.44
N SER A 130 -8.19 2.64 -6.92
CA SER A 130 -8.21 1.44 -6.08
C SER A 130 -8.85 1.69 -4.72
N LEU A 131 -8.48 2.79 -4.05
CA LEU A 131 -8.99 3.14 -2.74
C LEU A 131 -10.46 3.59 -2.79
N ALA A 132 -10.85 4.34 -3.84
CA ALA A 132 -12.26 4.66 -4.09
C ALA A 132 -13.10 3.40 -4.35
N GLY A 133 -12.55 2.42 -5.07
CA GLY A 133 -13.20 1.12 -5.30
C GLY A 133 -13.36 0.33 -4.01
N ALA A 134 -12.32 0.31 -3.17
CA ALA A 134 -12.38 -0.30 -1.83
C ALA A 134 -13.42 0.38 -0.92
N CYS A 135 -13.67 1.69 -1.11
CA CYS A 135 -14.67 2.45 -0.35
C CYS A 135 -16.10 2.37 -0.92
N GLY A 136 -16.27 1.79 -2.11
CA GLY A 136 -17.57 1.72 -2.78
C GLY A 136 -18.03 3.03 -3.43
N GLU A 137 -17.11 3.97 -3.71
CA GLU A 137 -17.41 5.16 -4.52
C GLU A 137 -17.70 4.79 -5.98
N TRP A 138 -17.21 3.63 -6.42
CA TRP A 138 -17.61 2.98 -7.67
C TRP A 138 -17.62 1.46 -7.50
N ASP A 139 -18.41 0.77 -8.32
CA ASP A 139 -18.54 -0.69 -8.24
C ASP A 139 -17.42 -1.40 -9.01
N ALA A 140 -16.37 -1.81 -8.27
CA ALA A 140 -15.30 -2.65 -8.81
C ALA A 140 -15.72 -4.13 -8.99
N GLY A 141 -16.92 -4.52 -8.54
CA GLY A 141 -17.43 -5.88 -8.66
C GLY A 141 -16.59 -6.94 -7.92
N LEU A 142 -15.83 -6.55 -6.90
CA LEU A 142 -14.84 -7.38 -6.22
C LEU A 142 -15.18 -7.76 -4.77
N GLY A 143 -16.33 -7.32 -4.25
CA GLY A 143 -16.87 -7.82 -2.99
C GLY A 143 -17.21 -6.70 -2.02
N ASP A 144 -16.86 -6.90 -0.76
CA ASP A 144 -17.14 -5.97 0.34
C ASP A 144 -16.39 -4.64 0.13
N THR A 145 -16.93 -3.59 0.75
CA THR A 145 -16.31 -2.27 0.79
C THR A 145 -16.06 -1.84 2.23
N ILE A 146 -15.21 -0.84 2.40
CA ILE A 146 -14.90 -0.22 3.70
C ILE A 146 -15.51 1.17 3.79
N LEU A 147 -15.76 1.64 5.02
CA LEU A 147 -16.23 3.00 5.24
C LEU A 147 -15.06 3.98 5.19
N ALA A 148 -15.21 5.08 4.44
CA ALA A 148 -14.18 6.12 4.32
C ALA A 148 -13.73 6.71 5.67
N GLU A 149 -14.59 6.70 6.70
CA GLU A 149 -14.25 7.11 8.08
C GLU A 149 -13.12 6.29 8.73
N ARG A 150 -12.79 5.13 8.15
CA ARG A 150 -11.68 4.27 8.60
C ARG A 150 -10.36 4.63 7.95
N LEU A 151 -10.35 5.58 7.01
CA LEU A 151 -9.17 5.96 6.25
C LEU A 151 -8.46 7.18 6.85
N VAL A 152 -7.14 7.04 6.97
CA VAL A 152 -6.20 8.14 7.20
C VAL A 152 -5.19 8.11 6.06
N LEU A 153 -5.32 9.04 5.11
CA LEU A 153 -4.37 9.24 4.03
C LEU A 153 -3.27 10.20 4.48
N ALA A 154 -2.02 9.90 4.17
CA ALA A 154 -0.87 10.72 4.56
C ALA A 154 0.20 10.76 3.47
N GLY A 155 0.76 11.95 3.23
CA GLY A 155 1.72 12.18 2.14
C GLY A 155 1.09 12.72 0.85
N VAL A 156 -0.25 12.88 0.85
CA VAL A 156 -1.05 13.28 -0.30
C VAL A 156 -0.67 14.68 -0.77
N ARG A 157 -0.31 14.80 -2.05
CA ARG A 157 0.15 16.07 -2.63
C ARG A 157 -0.11 16.21 -4.12
N ASP A 158 -0.44 15.12 -4.81
CA ASP A 158 -0.85 15.15 -6.22
C ASP A 158 -2.24 14.54 -6.35
N LEU A 159 -3.22 15.37 -6.70
CA LEU A 159 -4.63 14.96 -6.81
C LEU A 159 -5.25 15.58 -8.05
N ASP A 160 -5.98 14.75 -8.79
CA ASP A 160 -6.89 15.22 -9.82
C ASP A 160 -7.96 16.13 -9.22
N THR A 161 -8.55 17.01 -10.04
CA THR A 161 -9.59 17.93 -9.55
C THR A 161 -10.82 17.18 -9.04
N GLY A 162 -11.29 16.18 -9.80
CA GLY A 162 -12.45 15.38 -9.40
C GLY A 162 -12.17 14.49 -8.18
N GLU A 163 -10.95 13.96 -8.08
CA GLU A 163 -10.48 13.19 -6.92
C GLU A 163 -10.44 14.02 -5.64
N ARG A 164 -9.85 15.23 -5.70
CA ARG A 164 -9.85 16.17 -4.57
C ARG A 164 -11.26 16.47 -4.09
N GLU A 165 -12.17 16.76 -5.03
CA GLU A 165 -13.57 17.04 -4.71
C GLU A 165 -14.30 15.84 -4.07
N LEU A 166 -13.96 14.60 -4.46
CA LEU A 166 -14.49 13.39 -3.83
C LEU A 166 -13.97 13.23 -2.40
N LEU A 167 -12.66 13.36 -2.21
CA LEU A 167 -12.02 13.26 -0.90
C LEU A 167 -12.55 14.31 0.09
N GLU A 168 -12.71 15.57 -0.35
CA GLU A 168 -13.28 16.65 0.45
C GLU A 168 -14.73 16.39 0.92
N ARG A 169 -15.50 15.60 0.16
CA ARG A 169 -16.87 15.20 0.54
C ARG A 169 -16.92 13.91 1.34
N SER A 170 -15.83 13.14 1.34
CA SER A 170 -15.74 11.87 2.05
C SER A 170 -15.55 12.07 3.55
N ALA A 171 -15.65 10.98 4.32
CA ALA A 171 -15.30 10.97 5.74
C ALA A 171 -13.83 10.63 6.02
N ALA A 172 -13.01 10.44 4.97
CA ALA A 172 -11.60 10.12 5.10
C ALA A 172 -10.83 11.32 5.67
N THR A 173 -9.82 11.04 6.51
CA THR A 173 -8.86 12.06 6.93
C THR A 173 -7.75 12.14 5.90
N VAL A 174 -7.53 13.32 5.31
CA VAL A 174 -6.48 13.53 4.29
C VAL A 174 -5.42 14.47 4.82
N ILE A 175 -4.19 14.00 4.87
CA ILE A 175 -3.03 14.72 5.42
C ILE A 175 -1.97 14.84 4.34
N GLY A 176 -1.47 16.07 4.15
CA GLY A 176 -0.43 16.35 3.15
C GLY A 176 0.96 15.82 3.53
N ALA A 177 1.95 16.14 2.70
CA ALA A 177 3.35 15.73 2.90
C ALA A 177 4.21 16.67 3.78
N SER A 178 3.62 17.61 4.50
CA SER A 178 4.35 18.54 5.40
C SER A 178 4.94 17.79 6.60
N PRO A 179 6.26 17.56 6.72
CA PRO A 179 6.78 16.48 7.56
C PRO A 179 6.44 16.57 9.05
N VAL A 180 6.50 17.77 9.63
CA VAL A 180 6.17 17.98 11.05
C VAL A 180 4.67 17.86 11.31
N GLU A 181 3.87 18.34 10.36
CA GLU A 181 2.41 18.31 10.48
C GLU A 181 1.88 16.90 10.21
N THR A 182 2.50 16.15 9.30
CA THR A 182 2.09 14.79 8.92
C THR A 182 2.16 13.85 10.12
N LEU A 183 3.28 13.79 10.85
CA LEU A 183 3.43 12.88 12.00
C LEU A 183 2.38 13.13 13.07
N VAL A 184 2.25 14.38 13.53
CA VAL A 184 1.29 14.72 14.60
C VAL A 184 -0.15 14.51 14.14
N ALA A 185 -0.47 14.88 12.90
CA ALA A 185 -1.81 14.69 12.34
C ALA A 185 -2.16 13.22 12.20
N VAL A 186 -1.24 12.37 11.72
CA VAL A 186 -1.46 10.92 11.57
C VAL A 186 -1.71 10.28 12.93
N LYS A 187 -0.88 10.56 13.94
CA LYS A 187 -1.08 9.99 15.29
C LYS A 187 -2.44 10.37 15.87
N ASN A 188 -2.82 11.64 15.77
CA ASN A 188 -4.13 12.10 16.25
C ASN A 188 -5.28 11.49 15.44
N ALA A 189 -5.09 11.31 14.14
CA ALA A 189 -6.09 10.73 13.25
C ALA A 189 -6.22 9.21 13.40
N LEU A 190 -5.20 8.49 13.91
CA LEU A 190 -5.31 7.07 14.25
C LEU A 190 -5.85 6.86 15.67
N ASP A 191 -5.53 7.75 16.61
CA ASP A 191 -6.00 7.73 18.01
C ASP A 191 -5.72 6.39 18.71
N GLY A 192 -4.56 5.78 18.42
CA GLY A 192 -4.13 4.49 18.96
C GLY A 192 -4.97 3.28 18.49
N ALA A 193 -5.84 3.45 17.49
CA ALA A 193 -6.54 2.33 16.88
C ALA A 193 -5.54 1.38 16.20
N PRO A 194 -5.77 0.05 16.24
CA PRO A 194 -4.99 -0.88 15.42
C PRO A 194 -5.00 -0.46 13.95
N VAL A 195 -3.90 -0.67 13.25
CA VAL A 195 -3.68 -0.09 11.92
C VAL A 195 -3.27 -1.14 10.90
N PHE A 196 -3.98 -1.17 9.78
CA PHE A 196 -3.51 -1.84 8.57
C PHE A 196 -2.83 -0.79 7.69
N ILE A 197 -1.57 -1.02 7.34
CA ILE A 197 -0.74 -0.02 6.64
C ILE A 197 -0.70 -0.38 5.16
N HIS A 198 -1.13 0.54 4.31
CA HIS A 198 -0.84 0.53 2.88
C HIS A 198 0.29 1.52 2.62
N LEU A 199 1.39 1.05 2.03
CA LEU A 199 2.53 1.89 1.67
C LEU A 199 2.77 1.84 0.16
N ASP A 200 2.37 2.89 -0.53
CA ASP A 200 2.91 3.24 -1.84
C ASP A 200 4.25 3.97 -1.63
N LEU A 201 5.32 3.44 -2.23
CA LEU A 201 6.65 4.02 -2.09
C LEU A 201 6.83 5.36 -2.82
N ASP A 202 5.90 5.76 -3.68
CA ASP A 202 5.88 7.10 -4.28
C ASP A 202 5.51 8.21 -3.28
N VAL A 203 5.11 7.85 -2.05
CA VAL A 203 4.99 8.80 -0.93
C VAL A 203 6.32 9.50 -0.64
N LEU A 204 7.43 8.84 -0.96
CA LEU A 204 8.79 9.40 -0.89
C LEU A 204 9.01 10.44 -1.99
N ASP A 205 9.89 11.41 -1.72
CA ASP A 205 10.27 12.35 -2.75
C ASP A 205 11.01 11.64 -3.91
N PRO A 206 10.69 11.94 -5.19
CA PRO A 206 11.36 11.34 -6.33
C PRO A 206 12.86 11.68 -6.44
N GLU A 207 13.37 12.66 -5.67
CA GLU A 207 14.81 12.89 -5.51
C GLU A 207 15.49 11.82 -4.64
N GLU A 208 14.75 11.11 -3.78
CA GLU A 208 15.26 10.06 -2.89
C GLU A 208 14.91 8.63 -3.34
N PHE A 209 13.80 8.44 -4.08
CA PHE A 209 13.32 7.10 -4.42
C PHE A 209 12.76 7.00 -5.85
N PRO A 210 13.05 5.91 -6.60
CA PRO A 210 12.50 5.71 -7.94
C PRO A 210 11.01 5.33 -7.90
N THR A 211 10.19 6.07 -8.64
CA THR A 211 8.73 5.84 -8.72
C THR A 211 8.24 5.88 -10.17
N ALA A 212 7.13 5.17 -10.46
CA ALA A 212 6.50 5.18 -11.77
C ALA A 212 5.62 6.42 -12.01
N VAL A 213 5.07 7.02 -10.94
CA VAL A 213 4.21 8.21 -10.95
C VAL A 213 4.79 9.24 -9.97
N PRO A 214 5.82 10.00 -10.36
CA PRO A 214 6.56 10.84 -9.41
C PRO A 214 5.80 12.12 -9.04
N ALA A 215 5.68 12.38 -7.74
CA ALA A 215 5.11 13.61 -7.19
C ALA A 215 6.16 14.37 -6.33
N PRO A 216 6.66 15.54 -6.77
CA PRO A 216 7.65 16.32 -6.01
C PRO A 216 7.13 16.82 -4.65
N GLY A 217 8.04 17.07 -3.71
CA GLY A 217 7.70 17.55 -2.37
C GLY A 217 7.23 16.44 -1.45
N GLY A 218 7.75 15.23 -1.64
CA GLY A 218 7.45 14.05 -0.85
C GLY A 218 8.18 13.99 0.47
N LEU A 219 7.96 12.90 1.20
CA LEU A 219 8.69 12.65 2.43
C LEU A 219 10.11 12.19 2.11
N SER A 220 11.08 12.61 2.93
CA SER A 220 12.37 11.92 2.95
C SER A 220 12.23 10.56 3.62
N SER A 221 13.13 9.64 3.29
CA SER A 221 13.22 8.32 3.92
C SER A 221 13.34 8.41 5.45
N ASP A 222 14.08 9.37 5.98
CA ASP A 222 14.17 9.65 7.42
C ASP A 222 12.81 10.06 8.02
N LYS A 223 12.03 10.88 7.31
CA LYS A 223 10.74 11.36 7.82
C LYS A 223 9.67 10.28 7.75
N LEU A 224 9.70 9.44 6.72
CA LEU A 224 8.82 8.27 6.65
C LEU A 224 9.19 7.24 7.72
N TYR A 225 10.48 7.03 7.99
CA TYR A 225 10.94 6.22 9.13
C TYR A 225 10.39 6.74 10.46
N ASP A 226 10.60 8.02 10.77
CA ASP A 226 10.12 8.67 12.00
C ASP A 226 8.59 8.52 12.14
N LEU A 227 7.85 8.67 11.03
CA LEU A 227 6.40 8.50 10.99
C LEU A 227 5.99 7.06 11.31
N MET A 228 6.59 6.08 10.63
CA MET A 228 6.29 4.66 10.83
C MET A 228 6.61 4.22 12.26
N GLU A 229 7.76 4.64 12.80
CA GLU A 229 8.15 4.39 14.20
C GLU A 229 7.10 4.96 15.16
N ALA A 230 6.73 6.22 14.99
CA ALA A 230 5.76 6.88 15.87
C ALA A 230 4.34 6.31 15.76
N VAL A 231 3.97 5.75 14.61
CA VAL A 231 2.70 5.03 14.41
C VAL A 231 2.70 3.72 15.19
N VAL A 232 3.74 2.89 15.06
CA VAL A 232 3.79 1.57 15.70
C VAL A 232 4.12 1.59 17.19
N GLU A 233 4.58 2.74 17.72
CA GLU A 233 4.66 3.00 19.15
C GLU A 233 3.28 3.15 19.82
N ASP A 234 2.33 3.76 19.11
CA ASP A 234 1.00 4.11 19.64
C ASP A 234 -0.11 3.15 19.16
N SER A 235 0.09 2.46 18.03
CA SER A 235 -0.92 1.64 17.35
C SER A 235 -0.37 0.25 17.04
N GLU A 236 -1.19 -0.78 17.24
CA GLU A 236 -0.86 -2.17 16.85
C GLU A 236 -0.87 -2.30 15.31
N PRO A 237 0.25 -2.64 14.64
CA PRO A 237 0.24 -2.94 13.21
C PRO A 237 -0.40 -4.31 12.96
N VAL A 238 -1.63 -4.33 12.45
CA VAL A 238 -2.38 -5.58 12.22
C VAL A 238 -2.04 -6.23 10.88
N GLY A 239 -1.32 -5.50 10.01
CA GLY A 239 -0.87 -5.95 8.70
C GLY A 239 -0.24 -4.80 7.93
N ILE A 240 0.55 -5.13 6.92
CA ILE A 240 1.15 -4.15 6.00
C ILE A 240 1.19 -4.68 4.58
N GLU A 241 0.91 -3.81 3.62
CA GLU A 241 1.20 -4.03 2.21
C GLU A 241 2.10 -2.91 1.68
N VAL A 242 3.10 -3.28 0.88
CA VAL A 242 4.03 -2.36 0.21
C VAL A 242 3.96 -2.54 -1.30
N THR A 243 3.82 -1.42 -2.00
CA THR A 243 3.54 -1.35 -3.45
C THR A 243 4.50 -0.39 -4.16
N ALA A 244 4.43 -0.36 -5.49
CA ALA A 244 5.03 0.66 -6.33
C ALA A 244 6.56 0.85 -6.25
N PHE A 245 7.31 -0.18 -5.82
CA PHE A 245 8.77 -0.13 -5.94
C PHE A 245 9.20 -0.26 -7.42
N GLU A 246 9.49 0.87 -8.07
CA GLU A 246 10.03 0.89 -9.43
C GLU A 246 11.52 0.50 -9.42
N ALA A 247 11.79 -0.83 -9.39
CA ALA A 247 13.13 -1.37 -9.28
C ALA A 247 14.05 -0.93 -10.45
N PRO A 248 15.14 -0.19 -10.17
CA PRO A 248 16.11 0.20 -11.20
C PRO A 248 16.71 -1.00 -11.93
N ARG A 249 17.21 -0.76 -13.14
CA ARG A 249 17.91 -1.79 -13.94
C ARG A 249 19.38 -1.89 -13.57
N ASP A 250 19.98 -0.76 -13.18
CA ASP A 250 21.34 -0.75 -12.70
C ASP A 250 21.42 -1.44 -11.32
N PRO A 251 22.35 -2.39 -11.11
CA PRO A 251 22.46 -3.12 -9.86
C PRO A 251 22.79 -2.27 -8.64
N ASP A 252 23.57 -1.20 -8.80
CA ASP A 252 23.97 -0.34 -7.69
C ASP A 252 22.79 0.56 -7.30
N GLU A 253 22.11 1.17 -8.29
CA GLU A 253 20.87 1.93 -8.05
C GLU A 253 19.77 1.05 -7.42
N LEU A 254 19.67 -0.23 -7.84
CA LEU A 254 18.73 -1.17 -7.25
C LEU A 254 19.05 -1.48 -5.78
N ALA A 255 20.33 -1.63 -5.44
CA ALA A 255 20.75 -1.88 -4.07
C ALA A 255 20.43 -0.68 -3.18
N ASP A 256 20.74 0.54 -3.63
CA ASP A 256 20.47 1.78 -2.90
C ASP A 256 18.96 2.00 -2.68
N ALA A 257 18.15 1.77 -3.73
CA ALA A 257 16.70 1.88 -3.62
C ALA A 257 16.12 0.78 -2.70
N ALA A 258 16.61 -0.46 -2.78
CA ALA A 258 16.16 -1.53 -1.90
C ALA A 258 16.53 -1.27 -0.43
N GLU A 259 17.71 -0.69 -0.16
CA GLU A 259 18.10 -0.25 1.19
C GLU A 259 17.15 0.84 1.72
N THR A 260 16.81 1.81 0.87
CA THR A 260 15.88 2.89 1.22
C THR A 260 14.48 2.36 1.52
N ALA A 261 13.96 1.46 0.68
CA ALA A 261 12.66 0.82 0.89
C ALA A 261 12.64 -0.05 2.17
N MET A 262 13.70 -0.81 2.43
CA MET A 262 13.80 -1.59 3.67
C MET A 262 13.89 -0.69 4.90
N ARG A 263 14.65 0.41 4.83
CA ARG A 263 14.76 1.39 5.93
C ARG A 263 13.39 1.87 6.36
N VAL A 264 12.52 2.28 5.43
CA VAL A 264 11.19 2.81 5.79
C VAL A 264 10.22 1.74 6.28
N LEU A 265 10.47 0.47 5.95
CA LEU A 265 9.71 -0.68 6.46
C LEU A 265 10.18 -1.15 7.83
N ASP A 266 11.46 -0.94 8.19
CA ASP A 266 12.09 -1.49 9.40
C ASP A 266 11.27 -1.24 10.68
N PRO A 267 10.73 -0.03 10.97
CA PRO A 267 9.98 0.17 12.22
C PRO A 267 8.78 -0.77 12.34
N VAL A 268 8.03 -0.95 11.24
CA VAL A 268 6.85 -1.82 11.22
C VAL A 268 7.25 -3.29 11.28
N LEU A 269 8.26 -3.70 10.51
CA LEU A 269 8.74 -5.08 10.50
C LEU A 269 9.31 -5.50 11.87
N ASP A 270 10.00 -4.60 12.55
CA ASP A 270 10.57 -4.82 13.88
C ASP A 270 9.47 -5.00 14.92
N ARG A 271 8.43 -4.17 14.85
CA ARG A 271 7.25 -4.31 15.69
C ARG A 271 6.53 -5.64 15.46
N ILE A 272 6.27 -6.00 14.20
CA ILE A 272 5.64 -7.28 13.84
C ILE A 272 6.48 -8.47 14.31
N ALA A 273 7.81 -8.41 14.16
CA ALA A 273 8.70 -9.48 14.59
C ALA A 273 8.73 -9.64 16.13
N ALA A 274 8.69 -8.53 16.87
CA ALA A 274 8.61 -8.54 18.33
C ALA A 274 7.30 -9.19 18.81
N ASP A 275 6.17 -8.76 18.25
CA ASP A 275 4.84 -9.26 18.61
C ASP A 275 4.64 -10.73 18.18
N ALA A 276 5.35 -11.22 17.16
CA ALA A 276 5.31 -12.61 16.71
C ALA A 276 6.20 -13.57 17.52
N GLY A 277 7.07 -13.04 18.39
CA GLY A 277 7.95 -13.81 19.27
C GLY A 277 7.40 -14.04 20.68
N GLU A 278 6.34 -13.33 21.06
CA GLU A 278 5.55 -13.51 22.30
C GLU A 278 4.53 -14.64 22.18
#